data_AF-A0A7C5PI75-F1
#
_entry.id   AF-A0A7C5PI75-F1
#
_cell.length_a   1.000
_cell.length_b   1.000
_cell.length_c   1.000
_cell.angle_alpha   90.00
_cell.angle_beta   90.00
_cell.angle_gamma   90.00
#
_symmetry.space_group_name_H-M   'P 1'
#
loop_
_entity.id
_entity.type
_entity.pdbx_description
1 polymer ?
#
loop_
_entity_poly.entity_id
_entity_poly.type
_entity_poly.pdbx_seq_one_letter_code
_entity_poly.pdbx_strand_id
1 'polypeptide(L)' 'MGRKEKVQEIRGKDTRELNYDLEQLRKDLFHARLQVPTDTGRSSDIRGIKRQIARILTILKQREVELAGEVKDAKE' A
#
# COMPACT_ATOMS: atom_id res chain seq x y z
N MET A 1 -1.18 15.51 -10.90
CA MET A 1 -0.39 14.29 -11.19
C MET A 1 -0.42 13.42 -9.93
N GLY A 2 -1.19 12.33 -9.93
CA GLY A 2 -1.23 11.43 -8.76
C GLY A 2 0.10 10.69 -8.63
N ARG A 3 0.68 10.67 -7.42
CA ARG A 3 1.88 9.86 -7.08
C ARG A 3 1.64 8.42 -7.57
N LYS A 4 2.33 8.04 -8.63
CA LYS A 4 2.26 6.71 -9.22
C LYS A 4 3.61 6.06 -8.95
N GLU A 5 3.86 5.71 -7.69
CA GLU A 5 5.03 4.88 -7.37
C GLU A 5 4.96 3.59 -8.18
N LYS A 6 6.07 3.26 -8.82
CA LYS A 6 6.18 2.04 -9.62
C LYS A 6 6.16 0.87 -8.66
N VAL A 7 5.48 -0.21 -9.05
CA VAL A 7 5.40 -1.42 -8.22
C VAL A 7 6.79 -1.98 -7.87
N GLN A 8 7.76 -1.76 -8.76
CA GLN A 8 9.17 -2.14 -8.56
C GLN A 8 9.81 -1.42 -7.37
N GLU A 9 9.53 -0.13 -7.19
CA GLU A 9 10.05 0.66 -6.07
C GLU A 9 9.49 0.16 -4.74
N ILE A 10 8.20 -0.21 -4.71
CA ILE A 10 7.54 -0.77 -3.53
C ILE A 10 8.14 -2.13 -3.15
N ARG A 11 8.49 -2.97 -4.13
CA ARG A 11 9.09 -4.29 -3.86
C ARG A 11 10.51 -4.21 -3.30
N GLY A 12 11.26 -3.17 -3.68
CA GLY A 12 12.64 -2.93 -3.22
C GLY A 12 12.75 -2.39 -1.79
N LYS A 13 11.64 -1.93 -1.19
CA LYS A 13 11.61 -1.41 0.18
C LYS A 13 11.61 -2.52 1.23
N ASP A 14 12.17 -2.20 2.40
CA ASP A 14 12.15 -3.09 3.55
C ASP A 14 10.73 -3.24 4.13
N THR A 15 10.46 -4.35 4.80
CA THR A 15 9.15 -4.58 5.44
C THR A 15 8.79 -3.48 6.45
N ARG A 16 9.76 -2.92 7.16
CA ARG A 16 9.53 -1.80 8.11
C ARG A 16 9.14 -0.52 7.38
N GLU A 17 9.84 -0.21 6.29
CA GLU A 17 9.54 0.95 5.45
C GLU A 17 8.16 0.83 4.80
N LEU A 18 7.78 -0.37 4.34
CA LEU A 18 6.46 -0.64 3.79
C LEU A 18 5.34 -0.40 4.80
N ASN A 19 5.55 -0.79 6.06
CA ASN A 19 4.58 -0.54 7.12
C ASN A 19 4.47 0.96 7.46
N TYR A 20 5.60 1.67 7.49
CA TYR A 20 5.61 3.12 7.68
C TYR A 20 4.87 3.85 6.55
N ASP A 21 5.15 3.49 5.30
CA ASP A 21 4.48 4.05 4.12
C ASP A 21 2.98 3.75 4.14
N LEU A 22 2.58 2.56 4.57
CA LEU A 22 1.19 2.18 4.72
C LEU A 22 0.45 3.05 5.75
N GLU A 23 1.08 3.37 6.88
CA GLU A 23 0.50 4.29 7.86
C GLU A 23 0.37 5.71 7.32
N GLN A 24 1.38 6.22 6.61
CA GLN A 24 1.33 7.53 5.98
C GLN A 24 0.22 7.62 4.93
N LEU A 25 0.12 6.62 4.05
CA LEU A 25 -0.95 6.56 3.05
C LEU A 25 -2.35 6.47 3.67
N ARG A 26 -2.50 5.83 4.84
CA ARG A 26 -3.77 5.82 5.59
C ARG A 26 -4.11 7.21 6.15
N LYS A 27 -3.13 7.93 6.68
CA LYS A 27 -3.30 9.33 7.13
C LYS A 27 -3.68 10.24 5.98
N ASP A 28 -2.99 10.12 4.85
CA ASP A 28 -3.30 10.88 3.63
C ASP A 28 -4.70 10.57 3.10
N LEU A 29 -5.12 9.29 3.13
CA LEU A 29 -6.48 8.89 2.77
C LEU A 29 -7.52 9.53 3.70
N PHE A 30 -7.24 9.59 4.99
CA PHE A 30 -8.12 10.20 5.98
C PHE A 30 -8.24 11.71 5.73
N HIS A 31 -7.12 12.41 5.57
CA HIS A 31 -7.12 13.84 5.23
C HIS A 31 -7.83 14.11 3.90
N ALA A 32 -7.60 13.28 2.87
CA ALA A 32 -8.28 13.42 1.58
C ALA A 32 -9.79 13.19 1.67
N ARG A 33 -10.26 12.36 2.61
CA ARG A 33 -11.69 12.20 2.92
C ARG A 33 -12.26 13.38 3.70
N LEU A 34 -11.51 13.93 4.66
CA LEU A 34 -11.91 15.10 5.45
C LEU A 34 -11.97 16.37 4.59
N GLN A 35 -11.06 16.51 3.64
CA GLN A 35 -11.08 17.56 2.63
C GLN A 35 -12.13 17.24 1.56
N VAL A 36 -13.39 17.06 1.95
CA VAL A 36 -14.53 16.95 1.03
C VAL A 36 -14.52 18.19 0.14
N PRO A 37 -14.26 18.08 -1.17
CA PRO A 37 -14.35 19.23 -2.05
C PRO A 37 -15.84 19.53 -2.18
N THR A 38 -16.26 20.73 -1.77
CA THR A 38 -17.55 21.29 -2.17
C THR A 38 -17.68 21.34 -3.70
N ASP A 39 -16.59 21.19 -4.45
CA ASP A 39 -16.61 21.10 -5.90
C ASP A 39 -15.61 20.07 -6.47
N THR A 40 -16.16 18.94 -6.95
CA THR A 40 -15.79 18.06 -8.09
C THR A 40 -14.33 17.65 -8.46
N GLY A 41 -13.26 18.22 -7.91
CA GLY A 41 -11.91 18.09 -8.51
C GLY A 41 -10.96 16.97 -8.03
N ARG A 42 -11.12 16.41 -6.81
CA ARG A 42 -10.05 15.61 -6.15
C ARG A 42 -10.27 14.08 -6.07
N SER A 43 -11.27 13.53 -6.78
CA SER A 43 -11.58 12.07 -6.71
C SER A 43 -10.46 11.15 -7.24
N SER A 44 -9.59 11.68 -8.11
CA SER A 44 -8.45 11.00 -8.72
C SER A 44 -7.41 10.55 -7.69
N ASP A 45 -7.19 11.39 -6.67
CA ASP A 45 -6.11 11.23 -5.69
C ASP A 45 -6.45 10.13 -4.67
N ILE A 46 -7.72 10.07 -4.24
CA ILE A 46 -8.23 9.01 -3.35
C ILE A 46 -8.07 7.63 -4.01
N ARG A 47 -8.35 7.52 -5.32
CA ARG A 47 -8.17 6.27 -6.08
C ARG A 47 -6.69 5.91 -6.23
N GLY A 48 -5.78 6.88 -6.33
CA GLY A 48 -4.34 6.65 -6.30
C GLY A 48 -3.88 6.04 -4.98
N ILE A 49 -4.22 6.70 -3.87
CA ILE A 49 -3.85 6.29 -2.51
C ILE A 49 -4.38 4.89 -2.19
N LYS A 50 -5.65 4.60 -2.49
CA LYS A 50 -6.23 3.27 -2.30
C LYS A 50 -5.47 2.17 -3.04
N ARG A 51 -5.04 2.44 -4.28
CA ARG A 51 -4.28 1.47 -5.08
C ARG A 51 -2.87 1.25 -4.53
N GLN A 52 -2.21 2.29 -4.01
CA GLN A 52 -0.92 2.13 -3.34
C GLN A 52 -1.05 1.29 -2.07
N ILE A 53 -2.04 1.56 -1.22
CA ILE A 53 -2.31 0.75 -0.02
C ILE A 53 -2.53 -0.72 -0.39
N ALA A 54 -3.35 -1.00 -1.41
CA ALA A 54 -3.60 -2.36 -1.86
C ALA A 54 -2.31 -3.08 -2.31
N ARG A 55 -1.44 -2.40 -3.06
CA ARG A 55 -0.16 -2.97 -3.52
C ARG A 55 0.77 -3.32 -2.37
N ILE A 56 0.90 -2.43 -1.37
CA ILE A 56 1.73 -2.68 -0.19
C ILE A 56 1.20 -3.89 0.57
N LEU A 57 -0.11 -3.93 0.83
CA LEU A 57 -0.75 -5.07 1.50
C LEU A 57 -0.55 -6.38 0.74
N THR A 58 -0.65 -6.38 -0.60
CA THR A 58 -0.37 -7.57 -1.41
C THR A 58 1.07 -8.03 -1.25
N ILE A 59 2.05 -7.14 -1.28
CA ILE A 59 3.47 -7.51 -1.13
C ILE A 59 3.75 -8.06 0.27
N LEU A 60 3.23 -7.41 1.31
CA LEU A 60 3.33 -7.92 2.68
C LEU A 60 2.72 -9.32 2.79
N LYS A 61 1.54 -9.53 2.18
CA LYS A 61 0.89 -10.83 2.20
C LYS A 61 1.64 -11.89 1.39
N GLN A 62 2.24 -11.52 0.26
CA GLN A 62 3.09 -12.41 -0.52
C GLN A 62 4.29 -12.88 0.30
N ARG A 63 4.98 -11.95 0.99
CA ARG A 63 6.08 -12.29 1.90
C ARG A 63 5.65 -13.23 3.02
N GLU A 64 4.48 -12.99 3.63
CA GLU A 64 3.92 -13.90 4.65
C GLU A 64 3.63 -15.29 4.10
N VAL A 65 3.05 -15.39 2.90
CA VAL A 65 2.68 -16.67 2.28
C VAL A 65 3.92 -17.46 1.86
N GLU A 66 4.95 -16.80 1.32
CA GLU A 66 6.25 -17.40 1.01
C GLU A 66 6.89 -18.00 2.27
N LEU A 67 6.98 -17.22 3.35
CA LEU A 67 7.48 -17.70 4.65
C LEU A 67 6.64 -18.87 5.20
N ALA A 68 5.31 -18.81 5.08
CA ALA A 68 4.42 -19.86 5.56
C ALA A 68 4.44 -21.12 4.68
N GLY A 69 4.78 -20.99 3.39
CA GLY A 69 4.98 -22.11 2.47
C GLY A 69 6.25 -22.89 2.78
N GLU A 70 7.37 -22.18 2.96
CA GLU A 70 8.66 -22.79 3.34
C GLU A 70 8.58 -23.60 4.64
N VAL A 71 7.76 -23.17 5.60
CA VAL A 71 7.56 -23.89 6.88
C VAL A 71 6.76 -25.18 6.72
N LYS A 72 5.91 -25.30 5.68
CA LYS A 72 5.15 -26.53 5.41
C LYS A 72 6.03 -27.58 4.75
N ASP A 73 6.86 -27.19 3.80
CA ASP A 73 7.76 -28.10 3.08
C ASP A 73 8.90 -28.63 3.97
N ALA A 74 9.27 -27.92 5.05
CA ALA A 74 10.27 -28.37 6.02
C ALA A 74 9.75 -29.37 7.08
N LYS A 75 8.43 -29.65 7.08
CA LYS A 75 7.77 -30.47 8.11
C LYS A 75 7.14 -31.76 7.57
N GLU A 76 7.30 -32.02 6.27
CA GLU A 76 6.89 -33.24 5.56
C GLU A 76 8.12 -34.09 5.23
#